data_AF-A0A920K4N4-F1
#
_entry.id   AF-A0A920K4N4-F1
#
_cell.length_a   1.000
_cell.length_b   1.000
_cell.length_c   1.000
_cell.angle_alpha   90.00
_cell.angle_beta   90.00
_cell.angle_gamma   90.00
#
_symmetry.space_group_name_H-M   'P 1'
#
loop_
_entity.id
_entity.type
_entity.pdbx_description
1 polymer ?
#
loop_
_entity_poly.entity_id
_entity_poly.type
_entity_poly.pdbx_seq_one_letter_code
_entity_poly.pdbx_strand_id
1 'polypeptide(L)' 'MPKFNQFIRRFPDVEKLANSTLEDVIQVWAGLGYYRRARNLHEGAKIIVNERGKIFPKNAADWKQFPVSVCQLLPLYPLC' A
#
# COMPACT_ATOMS: atom_id res chain seq x y z
N MET A 1 -11.03 -17.72 -1.59
CA MET A 1 -10.49 -16.35 -1.83
C MET A 1 -9.22 -16.39 -2.70
N PRO A 2 -9.34 -16.63 -4.01
CA PRO A 2 -8.18 -16.84 -4.89
C PRO A 2 -7.25 -15.62 -5.00
N LYS A 3 -7.79 -14.40 -5.01
CA LYS A 3 -7.00 -13.15 -5.15
C LYS A 3 -6.14 -12.82 -3.94
N PHE A 4 -6.66 -13.02 -2.72
CA PHE A 4 -5.88 -12.84 -1.50
C PHE A 4 -4.69 -13.81 -1.46
N ASN A 5 -4.94 -15.10 -1.74
CA ASN A 5 -3.87 -16.11 -1.76
C ASN A 5 -2.81 -15.80 -2.84
N GLN A 6 -3.22 -15.32 -4.01
CA GLN A 6 -2.29 -14.87 -5.06
C GLN A 6 -1.47 -13.66 -4.60
N PHE A 7 -2.11 -12.69 -3.93
CA PHE A 7 -1.46 -11.51 -3.39
C PHE A 7 -0.40 -11.86 -2.35
N ILE A 8 -0.75 -12.67 -1.34
CA ILE A 8 0.19 -13.10 -0.29
C ILE A 8 1.31 -13.98 -0.87
N ARG A 9 1.03 -14.82 -1.88
CA ARG A 9 2.09 -15.59 -2.55
C ARG A 9 3.07 -14.70 -3.33
N ARG A 10 2.58 -13.63 -3.97
CA ARG A 10 3.43 -12.68 -4.72
C ARG A 10 4.20 -11.74 -3.79
N PHE A 11 3.56 -11.30 -2.72
CA PHE A 11 4.07 -10.34 -1.74
C PHE A 11 3.94 -10.94 -0.31
N PRO A 12 4.84 -11.86 0.08
CA PRO A 12 4.76 -12.57 1.36
C PRO A 12 5.04 -11.68 2.57
N ASP A 13 5.74 -10.56 2.36
CA ASP A 13 6.07 -9.60 3.40
C ASP A 13 5.99 -8.16 2.86
N VAL A 14 6.04 -7.20 3.78
CA VAL A 14 5.94 -5.77 3.48
C VAL A 14 7.12 -5.25 2.66
N GLU A 15 8.31 -5.87 2.77
CA GLU A 15 9.48 -5.48 1.99
C GLU A 15 9.32 -5.88 0.54
N LYS A 16 8.83 -7.09 0.28
CA LYS A 16 8.59 -7.57 -1.06
C LYS A 16 7.50 -6.75 -1.75
N LEU A 17 6.51 -6.30 -0.99
CA LEU A 17 5.51 -5.35 -1.47
C LEU A 17 6.12 -3.98 -1.77
N ALA A 18 6.90 -3.41 -0.84
CA ALA A 18 7.52 -2.09 -0.98
C ALA A 18 8.55 -2.00 -2.12
N ASN A 19 9.28 -3.09 -2.37
CA ASN A 19 10.30 -3.17 -3.42
C ASN A 19 9.73 -3.54 -4.80
N SER A 20 8.42 -3.77 -4.92
CA SER A 20 7.78 -4.09 -6.20
C SER A 20 7.45 -2.83 -7.00
N THR A 21 7.09 -3.01 -8.27
CA THR A 21 6.57 -1.92 -9.09
C THR A 21 5.08 -1.72 -8.82
N LEU A 22 4.56 -0.51 -9.07
CA LEU A 22 3.12 -0.27 -8.93
C LEU A 22 2.33 -1.13 -9.94
N GLU A 23 2.89 -1.36 -11.13
CA GLU A 23 2.33 -2.20 -12.19
C GLU A 23 2.14 -3.64 -11.71
N ASP A 24 3.13 -4.22 -11.03
CA ASP A 24 3.05 -5.56 -10.45
C ASP A 24 1.91 -5.66 -9.43
N VAL A 25 1.78 -4.65 -8.56
CA VAL A 25 0.71 -4.59 -7.56
C VAL A 25 -0.65 -4.48 -8.25
N ILE A 26 -0.79 -3.60 -9.25
CA ILE A 26 -2.05 -3.42 -10.01
C ILE A 26 -2.43 -4.72 -10.75
N GLN A 27 -1.47 -5.43 -11.33
CA GLN A 27 -1.72 -6.68 -12.04
C GLN A 27 -2.32 -7.74 -11.11
N VAL A 28 -1.77 -7.91 -9.90
CA VAL A 28 -2.31 -8.86 -8.93
C VAL A 28 -3.65 -8.39 -8.35
N TRP A 29 -3.82 -7.07 -8.22
CA TRP A 29 -5.05 -6.41 -7.75
C TRP A 29 -6.18 -6.38 -8.79
N ALA A 30 -5.89 -6.65 -10.06
CA ALA A 30 -6.86 -6.57 -11.15
C ALA A 30 -8.10 -7.42 -10.86
N GLY A 31 -9.28 -6.83 -11.05
CA GLY A 31 -10.58 -7.45 -10.74
C GLY A 31 -11.10 -7.23 -9.32
N LEU A 32 -10.32 -6.60 -8.41
CA LEU A 32 -10.81 -6.21 -7.07
C LEU A 32 -11.43 -4.81 -7.01
N GLY A 33 -11.34 -4.04 -8.11
CA GLY A 33 -11.79 -2.66 -8.18
C GLY A 33 -11.00 -1.71 -7.26
N TYR A 34 -11.36 -0.42 -7.30
CA TYR A 34 -10.78 0.63 -6.44
C TYR A 34 -9.24 0.64 -6.45
N TYR A 35 -8.62 0.82 -7.62
CA TYR A 35 -7.15 0.83 -7.79
C TYR A 35 -6.41 1.83 -6.89
N ARG A 36 -7.11 2.87 -6.41
CA ARG A 36 -6.58 3.77 -5.38
C ARG A 36 -6.17 3.03 -4.10
N ARG A 37 -6.90 1.99 -3.69
CA ARG A 37 -6.52 1.16 -2.53
C ARG A 37 -5.21 0.42 -2.78
N ALA A 38 -5.00 -0.12 -3.98
CA ALA A 38 -3.77 -0.80 -4.36
C ALA A 38 -2.56 0.16 -4.29
N ARG A 39 -2.73 1.38 -4.81
CA ARG A 39 -1.72 2.45 -4.73
C ARG A 39 -1.41 2.84 -3.28
N ASN A 40 -2.44 3.13 -2.49
CA ASN A 40 -2.26 3.51 -1.08
C ASN A 40 -1.60 2.39 -0.28
N LEU A 41 -1.94 1.13 -0.56
CA LEU A 41 -1.32 -0.03 0.07
C LEU A 41 0.16 -0.12 -0.29
N HIS A 42 0.50 0.06 -1.57
CA HIS A 42 1.88 0.02 -2.04
C HIS A 42 2.73 1.17 -1.48
N GLU A 43 2.22 2.40 -1.51
CA GLU A 43 2.91 3.57 -0.93
C GLU A 43 3.04 3.44 0.60
N GLY A 44 2.01 2.91 1.27
CA GLY A 44 2.09 2.62 2.70
C GLY A 44 3.18 1.60 3.03
N ALA A 45 3.33 0.55 2.23
CA ALA A 45 4.43 -0.41 2.37
C ALA A 45 5.80 0.25 2.20
N LYS A 46 5.96 1.12 1.18
CA LYS A 46 7.20 1.87 0.93
C LYS A 46 7.57 2.78 2.11
N ILE A 47 6.61 3.52 2.67
CA ILE A 47 6.84 4.37 3.84
C ILE A 47 7.28 3.53 5.05
N ILE A 48 6.61 2.40 5.30
CA ILE A 48 6.94 1.52 6.43
C ILE A 48 8.38 1.01 6.31
N VAL A 49 8.79 0.59 5.11
CA VAL A 49 10.11 -0.01 4.87
C VAL A 49 11.21 1.06 4.82
N ASN A 50 11.01 2.14 4.07
CA ASN A 50 12.06 3.12 3.78
C ASN A 50 12.21 4.19 4.87
N GLU A 51 11.11 4.63 5.49
CA GLU A 51 11.13 5.75 6.43
C GLU A 51 11.06 5.31 7.90
N ARG A 52 10.43 4.16 8.16
CA ARG A 52 10.12 3.70 9.52
C ARG A 52 10.84 2.43 9.93
N GLY A 53 11.77 1.92 9.13
CA GLY A 53 12.57 0.74 9.48
C GLY A 53 11.72 -0.51 9.77
N LYS A 54 10.63 -0.69 9.03
CA LYS A 54 9.64 -1.79 9.20
C LYS A 54 8.80 -1.71 10.47
N ILE A 55 8.76 -0.56 11.15
CA ILE A 55 7.97 -0.35 12.36
C ILE A 55 6.57 0.16 12.00
N PHE A 56 5.58 -0.68 12.22
CA PHE A 56 4.17 -0.34 12.04
C PHE A 56 3.69 0.61 13.15
N PRO A 57 2.81 1.57 12.84
CA PRO A 57 2.10 2.36 13.85
C PRO A 57 1.37 1.45 14.86
N LYS A 58 1.45 1.78 16.16
CA LYS A 58 0.98 0.89 17.23
C LYS A 58 -0.46 1.13 17.64
N ASN A 59 -0.99 2.31 17.36
CA ASN A 59 -2.33 2.72 17.77
C ASN A 59 -3.06 3.48 16.66
N ALA A 60 -4.37 3.64 16.81
CA ALA A 60 -5.20 4.31 15.82
C ALA A 60 -4.83 5.79 15.59
N ALA A 61 -4.30 6.48 16.61
CA ALA A 61 -3.88 7.87 16.46
C ALA A 61 -2.64 7.99 15.56
N ASP A 62 -1.66 7.10 15.74
CA ASP A 62 -0.48 7.02 14.87
C ASP A 62 -0.87 6.66 13.44
N TRP A 63 -1.84 5.74 13.28
CA TRP A 63 -2.36 5.36 11.97
C TRP A 63 -3.09 6.51 11.26
N LYS A 64 -3.81 7.38 11.98
CA LYS A 64 -4.48 8.56 11.39
C LYS A 64 -3.49 9.63 10.90
N GLN A 65 -2.30 9.66 11.48
CA GLN A 65 -1.22 10.55 11.04
C GLN A 65 -0.40 9.92 9.91
N PHE A 66 -0.66 8.66 9.58
CA PHE A 66 0.11 7.94 8.57
C PHE A 66 -0.17 8.54 7.19
N PRO A 67 0.84 8.86 6.36
CA PRO A 67 0.66 9.71 5.19
C PRO A 67 -0.39 9.22 4.16
N VAL A 68 -0.64 7.91 4.08
CA VAL A 68 -1.64 7.31 3.16
C VAL A 68 -3.02 7.09 3.80
N SER A 69 -3.19 7.41 5.09
CA SER A 69 -4.42 7.17 5.86
C SER A 69 -5.51 8.23 5.62
N VAL A 70 -5.11 9.39 5.11
CA VAL A 70 -5.98 10.51 4.73
C VAL A 70 -5.50 10.97 3.36
N CYS A 71 -6.36 11.59 2.55
CA CYS A 71 -6.09 12.14 1.21
C CYS A 71 -4.93 13.18 1.12
N GLN A 72 -3.83 13.06 1.86
CA GLN A 72 -2.80 14.09 2.00
C GLN A 72 -1.50 13.82 1.23
N LEU A 73 -1.45 12.80 0.37
CA LEU A 73 -0.29 12.61 -0.49
C LEU A 73 -0.57 13.00 -1.95
N LEU A 74 -0.14 14.24 -2.22
CA LEU A 74 0.35 14.78 -3.49
C LEU A 74 -0.67 15.50 -4.42
N PRO A 75 -0.29 16.68 -4.95
CA PRO A 75 -1.08 17.50 -5.88
C PRO A 75 -1.19 16.89 -7.30
N LEU A 76 -0.86 15.61 -7.50
CA LEU A 76 -0.72 15.02 -8.83
C LEU A 76 -1.98 14.34 -9.39
N TYR A 77 -3.10 14.33 -8.68
CA TYR A 77 -4.38 13.85 -9.23
C TYR A 77 -5.58 14.61 -8.65
N PRO A 78 -6.28 15.46 -9.43
CA PRO A 78 -7.39 16.30 -8.95
C PRO A 78 -8.72 15.54 -8.85
N LEU A 79 -8.70 14.26 -8.49
CA LEU A 79 -9.92 13.42 -8.36
C LEU A 79 -10.15 12.99 -6.92
N CYS A 80 -9.94 13.92 -5.98
CA CYS A 80 -10.70 13.95 -4.75
C CYS A 80 -11.89 14.89 -4.94
#